data_AF-A0A259DAQ3-F1
#
_entry.id   AF-A0A259DAQ3-F1
#
_cell.length_a   1.000
_cell.length_b   1.000
_cell.length_c   1.000
_cell.angle_alpha   90.00
_cell.angle_beta   90.00
_cell.angle_gamma   90.00
#
_symmetry.space_group_name_H-M   'P 1'
#
loop_
_entity.id
_entity.type
_entity.pdbx_description
1 polymer ?
#
loop_
_entity_poly.entity_id
_entity_poly.type
_entity_poly.pdbx_seq_one_letter_code
_entity_poly.pdbx_strand_id
1 'polypeptide(L)'
;MRLIPFLQGTCFILIEASRFAASSLLIVLGLPLFAFLFLAGWDMGLLFAQLGNLADHYREADAIRRIAFSQDLQGAFIAALLGVVLVRIPRFLKRFETALAPAAPKETVNG
;
A
#
# COMPACT_ATOMS: atom_id res chain seq x y z
N MET A 1 30.87 3.96 21.95
CA MET A 1 29.60 4.51 21.41
C MET A 1 29.29 3.86 20.07
N ARG A 2 28.35 2.89 20.01
CA ARG A 2 27.91 2.17 18.80
C ARG A 2 26.53 2.67 18.29
N LEU A 3 26.19 3.94 18.56
CA LEU A 3 24.84 4.48 18.30
C LEU A 3 24.56 4.74 16.80
N ILE A 4 25.59 5.18 16.07
CA ILE A 4 25.51 5.54 14.65
C ILE A 4 25.08 4.35 13.75
N PRO A 5 25.67 3.13 13.86
CA PRO A 5 25.22 2.00 13.04
C PRO A 5 23.80 1.54 13.40
N PHE A 6 23.37 1.73 14.66
CA PHE A 6 22.01 1.38 15.08
C PHE A 6 20.96 2.36 14.53
N LEU A 7 21.27 3.67 14.55
CA LEU A 7 20.45 4.70 13.92
C LEU A 7 20.34 4.49 12.40
N GLN A 8 21.46 4.15 11.75
CA GLN A 8 21.50 3.90 10.31
C GLN A 8 20.67 2.67 9.92
N GLY A 9 20.79 1.57 10.68
CA GLY A 9 19.95 0.38 10.48
C GLY A 9 18.47 0.67 10.71
N THR A 10 18.13 1.39 11.78
CA THR A 10 16.73 1.75 12.10
C THR A 10 16.13 2.65 11.03
N CYS A 11 16.87 3.66 10.55
CA CYS A 11 16.42 4.59 9.50
C CYS A 11 16.19 3.86 8.16
N PHE A 12 17.08 2.95 7.80
CA PHE A 12 16.93 2.11 6.60
C PHE A 12 15.66 1.25 6.67
N ILE A 13 15.41 0.60 7.82
CA ILE A 13 14.19 -0.20 8.04
C ILE A 13 12.93 0.68 7.91
N LEU A 14 12.93 1.87 8.53
CA LEU A 14 11.80 2.81 8.47
C LEU A 14 11.50 3.26 7.03
N ILE A 15 12.53 3.60 6.25
CA ILE A 15 12.35 4.03 4.85
C ILE A 15 11.80 2.89 4.01
N GLU A 16 12.37 1.69 4.11
CA GLU A 16 11.94 0.55 3.31
C GLU A 16 10.53 0.08 3.70
N ALA A 17 10.21 0.07 5.01
CA ALA A 17 8.86 -0.20 5.50
C ALA A 17 7.86 0.86 5.03
N SER A 18 8.23 2.15 5.08
CA SER A 18 7.39 3.25 4.59
C SER A 18 7.13 3.12 3.09
N ARG A 19 8.16 2.78 2.31
CA ARG A 19 8.04 2.52 0.87
C ARG A 19 7.10 1.36 0.57
N PHE A 20 7.22 0.27 1.33
CA PHE A 20 6.34 -0.89 1.20
C PHE A 20 4.89 -0.55 1.53
N ALA A 21 4.66 0.17 2.64
CA ALA A 21 3.35 0.62 3.06
C ALA A 21 2.73 1.56 2.02
N ALA A 22 3.45 2.60 1.60
CA ALA A 22 3.00 3.56 0.60
C ALA A 22 2.67 2.87 -0.74
N SER A 23 3.52 1.96 -1.22
CA SER A 23 3.24 1.20 -2.45
C SER A 23 2.01 0.31 -2.32
N SER A 24 1.81 -0.31 -1.16
CA SER A 24 0.64 -1.17 -0.92
C SER A 24 -0.63 -0.34 -0.86
N LEU A 25 -0.62 0.81 -0.18
CA LEU A 25 -1.73 1.76 -0.16
C LEU A 25 -2.05 2.30 -1.56
N LEU A 26 -1.04 2.68 -2.34
CA LEU A 26 -1.23 3.14 -3.72
C LEU A 26 -1.89 2.09 -4.60
N ILE A 27 -1.68 0.81 -4.35
CA ILE A 27 -2.33 -0.26 -5.12
C ILE A 27 -3.74 -0.49 -4.65
N VAL A 28 -3.96 -0.56 -3.35
CA VAL A 28 -5.30 -0.77 -2.79
C VAL A 28 -6.23 0.37 -3.16
N LEU A 29 -5.73 1.61 -3.22
CA LEU A 29 -6.51 2.78 -3.63
C LEU A 29 -6.51 3.01 -5.14
N GLY A 30 -5.38 2.79 -5.80
CA GLY A 30 -5.21 3.03 -7.23
C GLY A 30 -5.86 1.98 -8.12
N LEU A 31 -5.90 0.71 -7.69
CA LEU A 31 -6.49 -0.37 -8.48
C LEU A 31 -8.01 -0.21 -8.66
N PRO A 32 -8.80 0.10 -7.61
CA PRO A 32 -10.21 0.44 -7.78
C PRO A 32 -10.41 1.67 -8.67
N LEU A 33 -9.63 2.74 -8.45
CA LEU A 33 -9.72 3.94 -9.29
C LEU A 33 -9.45 3.63 -10.75
N PHE A 34 -8.42 2.83 -11.03
CA PHE A 34 -8.09 2.37 -12.37
C PHE A 34 -9.22 1.53 -12.99
N ALA A 35 -9.80 0.61 -12.21
CA ALA A 35 -10.92 -0.20 -12.67
C ALA A 35 -12.15 0.65 -13.02
N PHE A 36 -12.50 1.64 -12.20
CA PHE A 36 -13.58 2.59 -12.51
C PHE A 36 -13.29 3.39 -13.77
N LEU A 37 -12.05 3.88 -13.92
CA LEU A 37 -11.65 4.62 -15.12
C LEU A 37 -11.74 3.73 -16.37
N PHE A 38 -11.37 2.45 -16.24
CA PHE A 38 -11.40 1.46 -17.34
C PHE A 38 -12.82 1.20 -17.79
N LEU A 39 -13.72 0.97 -16.84
CA LEU A 39 -15.15 0.81 -17.11
C LEU A 39 -15.78 2.08 -17.68
N ALA A 40 -15.28 3.26 -17.30
CA ALA A 40 -15.68 4.54 -17.87
C ALA A 40 -15.08 4.83 -19.26
N GLY A 41 -14.31 3.91 -19.85
CA GLY A 41 -13.72 4.10 -21.17
C GLY A 41 -12.65 5.21 -21.22
N TRP A 42 -11.96 5.44 -20.09
CA TRP A 42 -11.01 6.55 -19.91
C TRP A 42 -11.65 7.95 -19.87
N ASP A 43 -12.98 8.03 -19.77
CA ASP A 43 -13.70 9.28 -19.58
C ASP A 43 -13.72 9.68 -18.09
N MET A 44 -12.97 10.73 -17.77
CA MET A 44 -12.93 11.30 -16.42
C MET A 44 -14.26 11.95 -16.02
N GLY A 45 -14.99 12.56 -16.96
CA GLY A 45 -16.30 13.14 -16.71
C GLY A 45 -17.30 12.09 -16.26
N LEU A 46 -17.32 10.93 -16.92
CA LEU A 46 -18.20 9.81 -16.56
C LEU A 46 -17.81 9.21 -15.20
N LEU A 47 -16.51 9.06 -14.91
CA LEU A 47 -16.04 8.62 -13.60
C LEU A 47 -16.52 9.54 -12.47
N PHE A 48 -16.35 10.86 -12.63
CA PHE A 48 -16.81 11.82 -11.63
C PHE A 48 -18.34 11.91 -11.55
N ALA A 49 -19.06 11.73 -12.65
CA ALA A 49 -20.52 11.67 -12.64
C ALA A 49 -21.04 10.48 -11.82
N GLN A 50 -20.44 9.29 -12.01
CA GLN A 50 -20.78 8.10 -11.21
C GLN A 50 -20.44 8.29 -9.73
N LEU A 51 -19.28 8.90 -9.43
CA LEU A 51 -18.88 9.21 -8.07
C LEU A 51 -19.83 10.23 -7.42
N GLY A 52 -20.27 11.25 -8.17
CA GLY A 52 -21.26 12.23 -7.72
C GLY A 52 -22.61 11.59 -7.41
N ASN A 53 -23.11 10.73 -8.31
CA ASN A 53 -24.35 9.99 -8.09
C ASN A 53 -24.28 9.09 -6.85
N LEU A 54 -23.14 8.42 -6.63
CA LEU A 54 -22.92 7.61 -5.43
C LEU A 54 -22.85 8.47 -4.16
N ALA A 55 -22.18 9.62 -4.21
CA ALA A 55 -22.08 10.55 -3.09
C ALA A 55 -23.43 11.14 -2.70
N ASP A 56 -24.26 11.53 -3.68
CA ASP A 56 -25.61 12.00 -3.43
C ASP A 56 -26.48 10.89 -2.86
N HIS A 57 -26.41 9.68 -3.42
CA HIS A 57 -27.15 8.53 -2.87
C HIS A 57 -26.73 8.19 -1.43
N TYR A 58 -25.43 8.26 -1.11
CA TYR A 58 -24.94 8.10 0.26
C TYR A 58 -25.45 9.21 1.19
N ARG A 59 -25.49 10.46 0.72
CA ARG A 59 -25.98 11.62 1.48
C ARG A 59 -27.49 11.59 1.70
N GLU A 60 -28.23 10.91 0.84
CA GLU A 60 -29.69 10.76 0.94
C GLU A 60 -30.10 9.47 1.70
N ALA A 61 -29.22 8.47 1.76
CA ALA A 61 -29.51 7.20 2.42
C ALA A 61 -29.80 7.35 3.93
N ASP A 62 -30.60 6.43 4.48
CA ASP A 62 -30.84 6.34 5.93
C ASP A 62 -29.55 6.09 6.72
N ALA A 63 -29.51 6.51 7.99
CA ALA A 63 -28.35 6.35 8.86
C ALA A 63 -27.83 4.90 8.95
N ILE A 64 -28.73 3.92 8.99
CA ILE A 64 -28.38 2.49 9.00
C ILE A 64 -27.65 2.09 7.71
N ARG A 65 -28.14 2.52 6.55
CA ARG A 65 -27.55 2.20 5.23
C ARG A 65 -26.19 2.86 5.03
N ARG A 66 -26.01 4.09 5.55
CA ARG A 66 -24.70 4.76 5.53
C ARG A 66 -23.65 4.02 6.35
N ILE A 67 -24.03 3.57 7.56
CA ILE A 67 -23.13 2.80 8.42
C ILE A 67 -22.75 1.47 7.77
N ALA A 68 -23.74 0.74 7.24
CA ALA A 68 -23.49 -0.52 6.53
C ALA A 68 -22.55 -0.34 5.33
N PHE A 69 -22.81 0.67 4.48
CA PHE A 69 -21.93 0.98 3.35
C PHE A 69 -20.51 1.34 3.78
N SER A 70 -20.36 2.16 4.84
CA SER A 70 -19.04 2.53 5.37
C SER A 70 -18.29 1.31 5.92
N GLN A 71 -18.98 0.42 6.62
CA GLN A 71 -18.40 -0.83 7.13
C GLN A 71 -17.97 -1.77 6.01
N ASP A 72 -18.79 -1.94 4.97
CA ASP A 72 -18.43 -2.74 3.80
C ASP A 72 -17.20 -2.16 3.09
N LEU A 73 -17.15 -0.83 2.94
CA LEU A 73 -16.01 -0.14 2.32
C LEU A 73 -14.72 -0.32 3.14
N GLN A 74 -14.81 -0.17 4.46
CA GLN A 74 -13.68 -0.39 5.37
C GLN A 74 -13.23 -1.85 5.36
N GLY A 75 -14.18 -2.79 5.40
CA GLY A 75 -13.91 -4.22 5.34
C GLY A 75 -13.20 -4.61 4.04
N ALA A 76 -13.71 -4.14 2.90
CA ALA A 76 -13.08 -4.35 1.60
C ALA A 76 -11.68 -3.74 1.53
N PHE A 77 -11.50 -2.53 2.06
CA PHE A 77 -10.19 -1.88 2.11
C PHE A 77 -9.17 -2.66 2.95
N ILE A 78 -9.56 -3.09 4.15
CA ILE A 78 -8.69 -3.88 5.03
C ILE A 78 -8.37 -5.24 4.40
N ALA A 79 -9.36 -5.92 3.82
CA ALA A 79 -9.17 -7.20 3.15
C ALA A 79 -8.21 -7.09 1.96
N ALA A 80 -8.38 -6.06 1.12
CA ALA A 80 -7.50 -5.79 -0.01
C ALA A 80 -6.08 -5.43 0.46
N LEU A 81 -5.94 -4.57 1.47
CA LEU A 81 -4.65 -4.22 2.04
C LEU A 81 -3.93 -5.43 2.62
N LEU A 82 -4.62 -6.25 3.40
CA LEU A 82 -4.07 -7.48 3.96
C LEU A 82 -3.65 -8.44 2.85
N GLY A 83 -4.48 -8.63 1.82
CA GLY A 83 -4.15 -9.47 0.67
C GLY A 83 -2.89 -9.00 -0.07
N VAL A 84 -2.78 -7.70 -0.36
CA VAL A 84 -1.59 -7.11 -1.01
C VAL A 84 -0.35 -7.28 -0.13
N VAL A 85 -0.47 -7.03 1.17
CA VAL A 85 0.63 -7.16 2.12
C VAL A 85 1.09 -8.62 2.20
N LEU A 86 0.19 -9.59 2.38
CA LEU A 86 0.50 -11.03 2.43
C LEU A 86 1.25 -11.51 1.17
N VAL A 87 0.82 -11.07 -0.02
CA VAL A 87 1.48 -11.43 -1.29
C VAL A 87 2.90 -10.86 -1.40
N ARG A 88 3.20 -9.76 -0.70
CA ARG A 88 4.46 -9.03 -0.87
C ARG A 88 5.44 -9.17 0.28
N ILE A 89 4.97 -9.52 1.48
CA ILE A 89 5.78 -9.84 2.66
C ILE A 89 6.97 -10.75 2.32
N PRO A 90 6.84 -11.89 1.60
CA PRO A 90 7.98 -12.79 1.40
C PRO A 90 9.11 -12.13 0.59
N ARG A 91 8.77 -11.27 -0.38
CA ARG A 91 9.77 -10.51 -1.16
C ARG A 91 10.40 -9.40 -0.33
N PHE A 92 9.62 -8.75 0.53
CA PHE A 92 10.11 -7.76 1.48
C PHE A 92 11.10 -8.42 2.45
N LEU A 93 10.73 -9.51 3.11
CA LEU A 93 11.59 -10.24 4.05
C LEU A 93 12.91 -10.70 3.41
N LYS A 94 12.88 -11.25 2.19
CA LYS A 94 14.11 -11.60 1.45
C LYS A 94 15.04 -10.41 1.21
N ARG A 95 14.49 -9.22 0.95
CA ARG A 95 15.28 -7.98 0.82
C ARG A 95 15.87 -7.54 2.15
N PHE A 96 15.15 -7.68 3.26
CA PHE A 96 15.71 -7.41 4.59
C PHE A 96 16.85 -8.36 4.92
N GLU A 97 16.68 -9.66 4.69
CA GLU A 97 17.73 -10.65 4.92
C GLU A 97 18.99 -10.33 4.10
N THR A 98 18.84 -9.97 2.83
CA THR A 98 19.97 -9.63 1.96
C THR A 98 20.64 -8.31 2.36
N ALA A 99 19.87 -7.31 2.79
CA ALA A 99 20.39 -6.00 3.20
C ALA A 99 21.07 -6.04 4.58
N LEU A 100 20.66 -6.96 5.45
CA LEU A 100 21.21 -7.13 6.79
C LEU A 100 22.31 -8.21 6.85
N ALA A 101 22.42 -9.06 5.81
CA ALA A 101 23.53 -9.98 5.67
C ALA A 101 24.85 -9.17 5.64
N PRO A 102 25.81 -9.47 6.52
CA PRO A 102 27.06 -8.72 6.58
C PRO A 102 27.75 -8.81 5.23
N ALA A 103 28.16 -7.66 4.69
CA ALA A 103 28.99 -7.61 3.50
C ALA A 103 30.18 -8.55 3.72
N ALA A 104 30.20 -9.66 2.98
CA ALA A 104 31.32 -10.58 3.02
C ALA A 104 32.60 -9.76 2.79
N PRO A 105 33.64 -9.93 3.64
CA PRO A 105 34.88 -9.20 3.47
C PRO A 105 35.35 -9.40 2.04
N LYS A 106 35.51 -8.30 1.29
CA LYS A 106 36.27 -8.37 0.04
C LYS A 106 37.67 -8.79 0.47
N GLU A 107 38.00 -10.06 0.28
CA GLU A 107 39.36 -10.54 0.37
C GLU A 107 40.18 -9.69 -0.60
N THR A 108 41.02 -8.82 -0.03
CA THR A 108 42.08 -8.14 -0.73
C THR A 108 43.05 -9.21 -1.18
N VAL A 109 42.80 -9.82 -2.33
CA VAL A 109 43.80 -10.61 -3.06
C VAL A 109 44.83 -9.61 -3.58
N ASN A 110 45.78 -9.27 -2.72
CA ASN A 110 47.09 -8.77 -3.14
C ASN A 110 47.96 -10.01 -3.36
N GLY A 111 48.19 -10.31 -4.63
CA GLY A 111 49.23 -11.21 -5.12
C GLY A 111 49.95 -10.53 -6.27
#